data_AF-A0A8X6IU51-F1
#
_entry.id   AF-A0A8X6IU51-F1
#
_cell.length_a   1.000
_cell.length_b   1.000
_cell.length_c   1.000
_cell.angle_alpha   90.00
_cell.angle_beta   90.00
_cell.angle_gamma   90.00
#
_symmetry.space_group_name_H-M   'P 1'
#
loop_
_entity.id
_entity.type
_entity.pdbx_description
1 polymer ?
#
loop_
_entity_poly.entity_id
_entity_poly.type
_entity_poly.pdbx_seq_one_letter_code
_entity_poly.pdbx_strand_id
1 'polypeptide(L)'
;MSFIGKDSLPAPKIKDVELPFEDMTIIFEQTVEIMKNLYFKCKLVHADFSEYNLLWHEEKTWVIDVSQAVDIAHSEAEVFLLRDCTNISSFFDKKGVLNVPTPEELFFQVCGKYPGKEKIKQLEE
;
A
#
# COMPACT_ATOMS: atom_id res chain seq x y z
N MET A 1 -20.59 -4.64 -1.29
CA MET A 1 -19.78 -3.54 -0.75
C MET A 1 -20.50 -2.93 0.43
N SER A 2 -19.78 -2.54 1.46
CA SER A 2 -20.33 -1.84 2.63
C SER A 2 -19.83 -0.39 2.63
N PHE A 3 -20.64 0.54 3.10
CA PHE A 3 -20.21 1.93 3.29
C PHE A 3 -19.20 2.01 4.43
N ILE A 4 -18.09 2.71 4.22
CA ILE A 4 -17.05 2.98 5.22
C ILE A 4 -17.11 4.47 5.53
N GLY A 5 -17.54 4.81 6.74
CA GLY A 5 -17.81 6.19 7.13
C GLY A 5 -18.84 6.28 8.25
N LYS A 6 -19.10 7.49 8.73
CA LYS A 6 -20.01 7.76 9.85
C LYS A 6 -20.98 8.88 9.47
N ASP A 7 -22.23 8.79 9.93
CA ASP A 7 -23.25 9.83 9.75
C ASP A 7 -23.44 10.25 8.27
N SER A 8 -23.38 9.28 7.35
CA SER A 8 -23.42 9.46 5.88
C SER A 8 -22.23 10.21 5.27
N LEU A 9 -21.19 10.51 6.05
CA LEU A 9 -19.92 11.05 5.56
C LEU A 9 -18.93 9.92 5.29
N PRO A 10 -18.32 9.85 4.09
CA PRO A 10 -17.34 8.83 3.78
C PRO A 10 -16.12 8.98 4.69
N ALA A 11 -15.51 7.85 5.05
CA ALA A 11 -14.23 7.89 5.74
C ALA A 11 -13.19 8.65 4.89
N PRO A 12 -12.36 9.49 5.52
CA PRO A 12 -11.39 10.28 4.79
C PRO A 12 -10.27 9.38 4.23
N LYS A 13 -9.74 9.78 3.09
CA LYS A 13 -8.52 9.18 2.53
C LYS A 13 -7.33 9.59 3.39
N ILE A 14 -6.35 8.70 3.54
CA ILE A 14 -5.15 9.03 4.34
C ILE A 14 -4.36 10.20 3.74
N LYS A 15 -4.49 10.44 2.44
CA LYS A 15 -3.93 11.60 1.75
C LYS A 15 -4.41 12.93 2.35
N ASP A 16 -5.71 13.01 2.65
CA ASP A 16 -6.42 14.25 2.94
C ASP A 16 -6.46 14.58 4.44
N VAL A 17 -5.84 13.75 5.28
CA VAL A 17 -5.81 13.91 6.73
C VAL A 17 -4.42 14.25 7.24
N GLU A 18 -4.41 15.14 8.22
CA GLU A 18 -3.29 15.34 9.13
C GLU A 18 -3.62 14.59 10.41
N LEU A 19 -2.85 13.53 10.68
CA LEU A 19 -3.01 12.70 11.87
C LEU A 19 -1.76 12.82 12.75
N PRO A 20 -1.90 12.55 14.06
CA PRO A 20 -0.77 12.38 14.96
C PRO A 20 0.23 11.33 14.44
N PHE A 21 1.47 11.44 14.90
CA PHE A 21 2.55 10.53 14.52
C PHE A 21 2.24 9.07 14.88
N GLU A 22 1.61 8.85 16.03
CA GLU A 22 1.20 7.54 16.53
C GLU A 22 0.20 6.88 15.56
N ASP A 23 -0.81 7.63 15.11
CA ASP A 23 -1.81 7.15 14.16
C ASP A 23 -1.19 6.84 12.80
N MET A 24 -0.28 7.69 12.30
CA MET A 24 0.40 7.44 11.02
C MET A 24 1.29 6.19 11.07
N THR A 25 1.90 5.90 12.21
CA THR A 25 2.68 4.67 12.41
C THR A 25 1.77 3.44 12.38
N ILE A 26 0.63 3.49 13.10
CA ILE A 26 -0.37 2.41 13.08
C ILE A 26 -0.92 2.20 11.67
N ILE A 27 -1.23 3.28 10.95
CA ILE A 27 -1.72 3.20 9.57
C ILE A 27 -0.69 2.51 8.68
N PHE A 28 0.59 2.88 8.79
CA PHE A 28 1.66 2.28 8.02
C PHE A 28 1.77 0.77 8.29
N GLU A 29 1.79 0.36 9.57
CA GLU A 29 1.86 -1.05 9.95
C GLU A 29 0.68 -1.87 9.39
N GLN A 30 -0.54 -1.34 9.52
CA GLN A 30 -1.73 -1.98 8.96
C GLN A 30 -1.70 -2.02 7.43
N THR A 31 -1.16 -0.98 6.78
CA THR A 31 -1.00 -0.91 5.32
C THR A 31 -0.08 -2.02 4.82
N VAL A 32 1.08 -2.21 5.45
CA VAL A 32 2.02 -3.29 5.10
C VAL A 32 1.39 -4.66 5.30
N GLU A 33 0.63 -4.85 6.38
CA GLU A 33 -0.10 -6.10 6.65
C GLU A 33 -1.18 -6.36 5.59
N ILE A 34 -1.89 -5.33 5.12
CA ILE A 34 -2.83 -5.44 3.99
C ILE A 34 -2.10 -5.91 2.73
N MET A 35 -0.97 -5.29 2.39
CA MET A 35 -0.18 -5.68 1.20
C MET A 35 0.28 -7.15 1.27
N LYS A 36 0.78 -7.60 2.44
CA LYS A 36 1.14 -9.00 2.70
C LYS A 36 -0.06 -9.94 2.52
N ASN A 37 -1.22 -9.56 3.04
CA ASN A 37 -2.43 -10.35 2.93
C ASN A 37 -2.94 -10.46 1.49
N LEU A 38 -2.91 -9.35 0.72
CA LEU A 38 -3.21 -9.37 -0.70
C LEU A 38 -2.30 -10.36 -1.44
N TYR A 39 -0.99 -10.30 -1.18
CA TYR A 39 -0.04 -11.16 -1.86
C TYR A 39 -0.15 -12.64 -1.44
N PHE A 40 -0.06 -12.94 -0.14
CA PHE A 40 0.04 -14.32 0.34
C PHE A 40 -1.30 -15.04 0.47
N LYS A 41 -2.35 -14.34 0.92
CA LYS A 41 -3.67 -14.95 1.16
C LYS A 41 -4.56 -14.83 -0.07
N CYS A 42 -4.59 -13.65 -0.70
CA CYS A 42 -5.47 -13.41 -1.85
C CYS A 42 -4.82 -13.76 -3.20
N LYS A 43 -3.49 -13.92 -3.26
CA LYS A 43 -2.73 -14.13 -4.52
C LYS A 43 -2.89 -12.99 -5.52
N LEU A 44 -3.00 -11.76 -5.01
CA LEU A 44 -3.19 -10.55 -5.81
C LEU A 44 -2.11 -9.50 -5.53
N VAL A 45 -1.80 -8.73 -6.57
CA VAL A 45 -1.14 -7.42 -6.49
C VAL A 45 -2.20 -6.37 -6.81
N HIS A 46 -2.29 -5.31 -6.02
CA HIS A 46 -3.33 -4.30 -6.21
C HIS A 46 -3.13 -3.48 -7.49
N ALA A 47 -1.88 -3.22 -7.87
CA ALA A 47 -1.51 -2.54 -9.11
C ALA A 47 -2.10 -1.14 -9.27
N ASP A 48 -2.44 -0.50 -8.15
CA ASP A 48 -2.75 0.93 -8.00
C ASP A 48 -2.76 1.30 -6.49
N PHE A 49 -1.87 0.71 -5.70
CA PHE A 49 -1.88 0.88 -4.26
C PHE A 49 -1.19 2.20 -3.89
N SER A 50 -1.93 3.11 -3.26
CA SER A 50 -1.46 4.46 -2.91
C SER A 50 -2.31 5.07 -1.79
N GLU A 51 -1.91 6.24 -1.29
CA GLU A 51 -2.63 7.01 -0.28
C GLU A 51 -4.04 7.44 -0.70
N TYR A 52 -4.34 7.39 -2.00
CA TYR A 52 -5.65 7.73 -2.56
C TYR A 52 -6.68 6.61 -2.39
N ASN A 53 -6.19 5.38 -2.23
CA ASN A 53 -6.96 4.14 -2.13
C ASN A 53 -6.95 3.56 -0.71
N LEU A 54 -6.43 4.33 0.26
CA LEU A 54 -6.42 4.00 1.68
C LEU A 54 -7.33 4.96 2.45
N LEU A 55 -8.24 4.41 3.23
CA LEU A 55 -9.14 5.15 4.12
C LEU A 55 -8.76 4.89 5.58
N TRP A 56 -8.89 5.92 6.42
CA TRP A 56 -8.73 5.78 7.87
C TRP A 56 -10.09 5.89 8.56
N HIS A 57 -10.50 4.84 9.26
CA HIS A 57 -11.79 4.81 9.94
C HIS A 57 -11.77 3.90 11.16
N GLU A 58 -12.19 4.42 12.32
CA GLU A 58 -12.29 3.66 13.57
C GLU A 58 -11.00 2.89 13.91
N GLU A 59 -9.87 3.60 13.88
CA GLU A 59 -8.54 3.05 14.16
C GLU A 59 -8.10 1.91 13.21
N LYS A 60 -8.74 1.83 12.04
CA LYS A 60 -8.45 0.84 11.00
C LYS A 60 -8.19 1.48 9.65
N THR A 61 -7.18 0.96 8.98
CA THR A 61 -6.86 1.23 7.59
C THR A 61 -7.69 0.31 6.70
N TRP A 62 -8.38 0.90 5.74
CA TRP A 62 -9.16 0.19 4.73
C TRP A 62 -8.56 0.43 3.35
N VAL A 63 -8.43 -0.62 2.55
CA VAL A 63 -8.13 -0.47 1.12
C VAL A 63 -9.41 -0.49 0.31
N ILE A 64 -9.49 0.38 -0.69
CA ILE A 64 -10.57 0.45 -1.66
C ILE A 64 -10.01 0.36 -3.09
N ASP A 65 -10.92 0.22 -4.05
CA ASP A 65 -10.60 0.21 -5.49
C ASP A 65 -9.61 -0.87 -5.94
N VAL A 66 -10.00 -2.13 -5.77
CA VAL A 66 -9.27 -3.29 -6.29
C VAL A 66 -9.56 -3.58 -7.77
N SER A 67 -10.08 -2.61 -8.53
CA SER A 67 -10.54 -2.82 -9.91
C SER A 67 -9.40 -3.15 -10.88
N GLN A 68 -8.18 -2.68 -10.59
CA GLN A 68 -6.97 -2.91 -11.38
C GLN A 68 -6.11 -4.06 -10.84
N ALA A 69 -6.55 -4.74 -9.77
CA ALA A 69 -5.76 -5.81 -9.15
C ALA A 69 -5.52 -6.97 -10.13
N VAL A 70 -4.29 -7.49 -10.11
CA VAL A 70 -3.86 -8.60 -10.96
C VAL A 70 -3.43 -9.80 -10.13
N ASP A 71 -3.54 -11.00 -10.72
CA ASP A 71 -2.98 -12.22 -10.14
C ASP A 71 -1.45 -12.11 -10.05
N ILE A 72 -0.85 -12.70 -9.01
CA ILE A 72 0.62 -12.75 -8.84
C ILE A 72 1.35 -13.47 -9.99
N ALA A 73 0.65 -14.29 -10.79
CA ALA A 73 1.17 -14.95 -11.98
C ALA A 73 1.18 -14.04 -13.23
N HIS A 74 0.62 -12.82 -13.15
CA HIS A 74 0.68 -11.86 -14.24
C HIS A 74 2.12 -11.45 -14.54
N SER A 75 2.49 -11.31 -15.83
CA SER A 75 3.88 -11.04 -16.24
C SER A 75 4.46 -9.76 -15.62
N GLU A 76 3.60 -8.77 -15.39
CA GLU A 76 3.96 -7.47 -14.79
C GLU A 76 3.62 -7.35 -13.30
N ALA A 77 3.20 -8.43 -12.63
CA ALA A 77 2.83 -8.40 -11.21
C ALA A 77 3.94 -7.82 -10.32
N GLU A 78 5.20 -8.18 -10.59
CA GLU A 78 6.35 -7.67 -9.82
C GLU A 78 6.62 -6.18 -10.05
N VAL A 79 6.43 -5.67 -11.27
CA VAL A 79 6.57 -4.23 -11.55
C VAL A 79 5.50 -3.45 -10.80
N PHE A 80 4.26 -3.93 -10.88
CA PHE A 80 3.14 -3.31 -10.18
C PHE A 80 3.32 -3.35 -8.67
N LEU A 81 3.78 -4.46 -8.11
CA LEU A 81 4.03 -4.57 -6.68
C LEU A 81 5.17 -3.64 -6.24
N LEU A 82 6.24 -3.53 -7.02
CA LEU A 82 7.33 -2.61 -6.71
C LEU A 82 6.87 -1.15 -6.78
N ARG A 83 6.03 -0.78 -7.76
CA ARG A 83 5.40 0.54 -7.82
C ARG A 83 4.51 0.81 -6.61
N ASP A 84 3.67 -0.15 -6.22
CA ASP A 84 2.82 -0.08 -5.04
C ASP A 84 3.68 0.15 -3.77
N CYS A 85 4.80 -0.57 -3.64
CA CYS A 85 5.76 -0.37 -2.55
C CYS A 85 6.40 1.03 -2.61
N THR A 86 6.78 1.52 -3.79
CA THR A 86 7.35 2.87 -3.97
C THR A 86 6.39 3.96 -3.54
N ASN A 87 5.11 3.85 -3.91
CA ASN A 87 4.08 4.81 -3.51
C ASN A 87 3.94 4.87 -1.98
N ILE A 88 3.86 3.69 -1.34
CA ILE A 88 3.69 3.59 0.11
C ILE A 88 4.93 4.10 0.85
N SER A 89 6.13 3.61 0.52
CA SER A 89 7.36 4.09 1.16
C SER A 89 7.51 5.61 1.00
N SER A 90 7.29 6.14 -0.21
CA SER A 90 7.41 7.58 -0.46
C SER A 90 6.37 8.41 0.30
N PHE A 91 5.14 7.92 0.45
CA PHE A 91 4.08 8.63 1.15
C PHE A 91 4.37 8.71 2.66
N PHE A 92 4.67 7.58 3.30
CA PHE A 92 4.89 7.54 4.75
C PHE A 92 6.19 8.21 5.18
N ASP A 93 7.24 8.15 4.34
CA ASP A 93 8.48 8.91 4.55
C ASP A 93 8.20 10.42 4.57
N LYS A 94 7.43 10.93 3.59
CA LYS A 94 7.00 12.35 3.56
C LYS A 94 6.12 12.75 4.74
N LYS A 95 5.37 11.82 5.32
CA LYS A 95 4.55 12.04 6.52
C LYS A 95 5.36 11.93 7.82
N GLY A 96 6.66 11.63 7.74
CA GLY A 96 7.57 11.61 8.88
C GLY A 96 7.49 10.36 9.73
N VAL A 97 6.93 9.25 9.20
CA VAL A 97 6.96 7.95 9.89
C VAL A 97 8.42 7.48 10.01
N LEU A 98 8.80 6.99 11.19
CA LEU A 98 10.16 6.53 11.43
C LEU A 98 10.39 5.14 10.86
N ASN A 99 11.61 4.88 10.38
CA ASN A 99 12.05 3.57 9.87
C ASN A 99 11.19 3.04 8.70
N VAL A 100 10.71 3.92 7.83
CA VAL A 100 10.05 3.50 6.59
C VAL A 100 11.08 2.77 5.71
N PRO A 101 10.82 1.51 5.33
CA PRO A 101 11.73 0.72 4.50
C PRO A 101 11.82 1.30 3.10
N THR A 102 12.95 1.06 2.42
CA THR A 102 13.04 1.38 0.98
C THR A 102 12.01 0.57 0.19
N PRO A 103 11.64 0.99 -1.04
CA PRO A 103 10.70 0.23 -1.85
C PRO A 103 11.09 -1.24 -2.04
N GLU A 104 12.39 -1.54 -2.19
CA GLU A 104 12.91 -2.89 -2.34
C GLU A 104 12.84 -3.70 -1.04
N GLU A 105 13.10 -3.07 0.10
CA GLU A 105 12.94 -3.69 1.41
C GLU A 105 11.48 -3.99 1.71
N LEU A 106 10.57 -3.06 1.41
CA LEU A 106 9.14 -3.26 1.55
C LEU A 106 8.66 -4.38 0.61
N PHE A 107 9.11 -4.39 -0.64
CA PHE A 107 8.84 -5.45 -1.59
C PHE A 107 9.26 -6.82 -1.04
N PHE A 108 10.47 -6.91 -0.46
CA PHE A 108 10.94 -8.12 0.21
C PHE A 108 10.05 -8.51 1.39
N GLN A 109 9.64 -7.56 2.23
CA GLN A 109 8.74 -7.83 3.34
C GLN A 109 7.36 -8.35 2.88
N VAL A 110 6.87 -7.89 1.73
CA VAL A 110 5.55 -8.25 1.20
C VAL A 110 5.55 -9.61 0.50
N CYS A 111 6.58 -9.94 -0.28
CA CYS A 111 6.58 -11.15 -1.11
C CYS A 111 7.69 -12.18 -0.80
N GLY A 112 8.65 -11.85 0.07
CA GLY A 112 9.72 -12.74 0.50
C GLY A 112 10.91 -12.87 -0.48
N LYS A 113 11.00 -12.00 -1.49
CA LYS A 113 12.11 -11.96 -2.46
C LYS A 113 12.43 -10.52 -2.86
N TYR A 114 13.65 -10.27 -3.32
CA TYR A 114 14.02 -8.95 -3.85
C TYR A 114 13.57 -8.79 -5.31
N PRO A 115 13.23 -7.57 -5.74
CA PRO A 115 12.88 -7.32 -7.14
C PRO A 115 14.08 -7.56 -8.06
N GLY A 116 13.83 -8.09 -9.26
CA GLY A 116 14.87 -8.27 -10.28
C GLY A 116 15.43 -6.93 -10.77
N LYS A 117 16.74 -6.86 -11.03
CA LYS A 117 17.41 -5.62 -11.50
C LYS A 117 16.80 -5.01 -12.76
N GLU A 118 16.28 -5.85 -13.65
CA GLU A 118 15.61 -5.41 -14.89
C GLU A 118 14.28 -4.71 -14.60
N LYS A 119 13.55 -5.19 -13.59
CA LYS A 119 12.24 -4.65 -13.18
C LYS A 119 12.38 -3.30 -12.46
N ILE A 120 13.49 -3.09 -11.75
CA ILE A 120 13.82 -1.79 -11.14
C ILE A 120 14.01 -0.72 -12.22
N LYS A 121 14.76 -1.03 -13.29
CA LYS A 121 14.99 -0.08 -14.40
C LYS A 121 13.70 0.33 -15.11
N GLN A 122 12.74 -0.58 -15.23
CA GLN A 122 11.43 -0.30 -15.83
C GLN A 122 10.59 0.72 -15.04
N LEU A 123 10.92 1.01 -13.79
CA LEU A 123 10.27 2.05 -12.98
C LEU A 123 11.00 3.40 -13.03
N GLU A 124 12.27 3.41 -13.45
CA GLU A 124 13.09 4.62 -13.55
C GLU A 124 12.98 5.29 -14.94
N GLU A 125 12.43 4.58 -15.94
CA GLU A 125 12.14 5.04 -17.30
C GLU A 125 10.72 5.66 -17.42
#